data_AF-A0A8S3HYA1-F1
#
_entry.id   AF-A0A8S3HYA1-F1
#
_cell.length_a   1.000
_cell.length_b   1.000
_cell.length_c   1.000
_cell.angle_alpha   90.00
_cell.angle_beta   90.00
_cell.angle_gamma   90.00
#
_symmetry.space_group_name_H-M   'P 1'
#
loop_
_entity.id
_entity.type
_entity.pdbx_description
1 polymer ?
#
loop_
_entity_poly.entity_id
_entity_poly.type
_entity_poly.pdbx_seq_one_letter_code
_entity_poly.pdbx_strand_id
1 'polypeptide(L)'
;MTYQLCLPYSLCIDDDSQTMIIADYGNDRIFQLKTDSRNGEILAGGGGVGTQLDQLNQPTDQAVLRCTLNDKNCTIVAGGRGRGAALNQLNNPTYIFVDQQQNVYVSERGNHRVTKWEKGASHGTVVAGGHGQGKMLTQVSQPEGLFVDTSGTIYVVDSWNHRVIRWPKKAKQGTVIAGGNGQGNRSDQLNSP
;
A
#
# COMPACT_ATOMS: atom_id res chain seq x y z
N MET A 1 9.03 -7.12 -22.40
CA MET A 1 8.45 -7.33 -21.06
C MET A 1 9.51 -6.99 -20.05
N THR A 2 9.44 -5.79 -19.47
CA THR A 2 10.36 -5.34 -18.43
C THR A 2 9.69 -5.57 -17.10
N TYR A 3 10.11 -6.62 -16.40
CA TYR A 3 9.74 -6.84 -15.01
C TYR A 3 10.38 -5.72 -14.19
N GLN A 4 9.59 -4.78 -13.72
CA GLN A 4 10.07 -3.75 -12.81
C GLN A 4 10.07 -4.37 -11.41
N LEU A 5 11.27 -4.59 -10.86
CA LEU A 5 11.42 -5.17 -9.52
C LEU A 5 10.78 -4.25 -8.48
N CYS A 6 9.84 -4.81 -7.72
CA CYS A 6 9.21 -4.16 -6.59
C CYS A 6 10.21 -4.05 -5.42
N LEU A 7 10.24 -2.90 -4.74
CA LEU A 7 10.92 -2.77 -3.45
C LEU A 7 10.28 -3.75 -2.43
N PRO A 8 11.01 -4.19 -1.40
CA PRO A 8 10.55 -5.21 -0.44
C PRO A 8 9.23 -4.91 0.31
N TYR A 9 8.71 -3.68 0.25
CA TYR A 9 7.46 -3.23 0.89
C TYR A 9 6.36 -2.85 -0.13
N SER A 10 6.50 -3.27 -1.40
CA SER A 10 5.72 -2.74 -2.52
C SER A 10 4.95 -3.84 -3.27
N LEU A 11 3.86 -3.43 -3.92
CA LEU A 11 3.04 -4.21 -4.82
C LEU A 11 3.11 -3.60 -6.23
N CYS A 12 3.25 -4.43 -7.25
CA CYS A 12 3.18 -4.03 -8.65
C CYS A 12 2.23 -4.96 -9.40
N ILE A 13 1.32 -4.40 -10.20
CA ILE A 13 0.43 -5.17 -11.06
C ILE A 13 0.89 -5.00 -12.51
N ASP A 14 0.92 -6.11 -13.23
CA ASP A 14 0.92 -6.10 -14.69
C ASP A 14 -0.56 -6.08 -15.14
N ASP A 15 -1.02 -4.87 -15.49
CA ASP A 15 -2.40 -4.61 -15.89
C ASP A 15 -2.79 -5.41 -17.16
N ASP A 16 -1.82 -5.78 -18.01
CA ASP A 16 -2.06 -6.55 -19.24
C ASP A 16 -2.28 -8.04 -18.96
N SER A 17 -1.74 -8.57 -17.86
CA SER A 17 -1.86 -9.99 -17.49
C SER A 17 -2.74 -10.26 -16.27
N GLN A 18 -3.40 -9.24 -15.71
CA GLN A 18 -4.19 -9.33 -14.47
C GLN A 18 -3.42 -9.94 -13.29
N THR A 19 -2.11 -9.73 -13.29
CA THR A 19 -1.19 -10.43 -12.41
C THR A 19 -0.56 -9.45 -11.44
N MET A 20 -0.62 -9.79 -10.16
CA MET A 20 -0.13 -9.01 -9.04
C MET A 20 1.15 -9.64 -8.49
N ILE A 21 2.20 -8.84 -8.40
CA ILE A 21 3.48 -9.19 -7.79
C ILE A 21 3.50 -8.63 -6.36
N ILE A 22 3.74 -9.51 -5.42
CA ILE A 22 3.76 -9.24 -3.98
C ILE A 22 5.18 -9.49 -3.47
N ALA A 23 5.78 -8.53 -2.78
CA ALA A 23 6.94 -8.78 -1.96
C ALA A 23 6.49 -9.34 -0.60
N ASP A 24 6.68 -10.64 -0.36
CA ASP A 24 6.34 -11.29 0.92
C ASP A 24 7.55 -11.21 1.86
N TYR A 25 7.74 -10.02 2.45
CA TYR A 25 8.95 -9.65 3.18
C TYR A 25 9.33 -10.64 4.28
N GLY A 26 8.39 -11.06 5.12
CA GLY A 26 8.70 -11.99 6.22
C GLY A 26 9.12 -13.38 5.77
N ASN A 27 8.98 -13.71 4.48
CA ASN A 27 9.40 -14.97 3.89
C ASN A 27 10.53 -14.79 2.84
N ASP A 28 11.10 -13.60 2.68
CA ASP A 28 12.15 -13.28 1.71
C ASP A 28 11.84 -13.77 0.27
N ARG A 29 10.59 -13.61 -0.19
CA ARG A 29 10.14 -14.11 -1.51
C ARG A 29 9.31 -13.10 -2.28
N ILE A 30 9.32 -13.22 -3.61
CA ILE A 30 8.41 -12.53 -4.53
C ILE A 30 7.35 -13.52 -5.01
N PHE A 31 6.09 -13.19 -4.75
CA PHE A 31 4.92 -14.02 -5.04
C PHE A 31 4.12 -13.40 -6.17
N GLN A 32 3.76 -14.21 -7.18
CA GLN A 32 2.89 -13.81 -8.27
C GLN A 32 1.49 -14.40 -8.07
N LEU A 33 0.48 -13.55 -8.14
CA LEU A 33 -0.92 -13.95 -7.97
C LEU A 33 -1.74 -13.41 -9.14
N LYS A 34 -2.66 -14.21 -9.67
CA LYS A 34 -3.73 -13.64 -10.51
C LYS A 34 -4.72 -12.91 -9.62
N THR A 35 -5.11 -11.70 -10.01
CA THR A 35 -5.96 -10.81 -9.19
C THR A 35 -7.36 -11.37 -8.88
N ASP A 36 -7.77 -12.43 -9.57
CA ASP A 36 -9.01 -13.19 -9.40
C ASP A 36 -8.83 -14.56 -8.71
N SER A 37 -7.60 -14.95 -8.37
CA SER A 37 -7.24 -16.25 -7.78
C SER A 37 -6.78 -16.09 -6.34
N ARG A 38 -7.09 -17.08 -5.50
CA ARG A 38 -6.51 -17.20 -4.15
C ARG A 38 -5.17 -17.91 -4.11
N ASN A 39 -4.76 -18.50 -5.24
CA ASN A 39 -3.54 -19.26 -5.38
C ASN A 39 -2.54 -18.47 -6.24
N GLY A 40 -1.29 -18.41 -5.79
CA GLY A 40 -0.18 -17.78 -6.51
C GLY A 40 1.03 -18.70 -6.60
N GLU A 41 1.99 -18.31 -7.41
CA GLU A 41 3.25 -19.01 -7.68
C GLU A 41 4.45 -18.18 -7.22
N ILE A 42 5.51 -18.84 -6.77
CA ILE A 42 6.75 -18.18 -6.35
C ILE A 42 7.56 -17.87 -7.60
N LEU A 43 7.93 -16.60 -7.81
CA LEU A 43 8.77 -16.20 -8.95
C LEU A 43 10.26 -16.18 -8.64
N ALA A 44 10.62 -15.81 -7.40
CA ALA A 44 11.99 -15.72 -6.94
C ALA A 44 12.04 -15.70 -5.41
N GLY A 45 13.11 -16.24 -4.82
CA GLY A 45 13.35 -16.22 -3.37
C GLY A 45 14.06 -17.46 -2.86
N GLY A 46 15.15 -17.24 -2.12
CA GLY A 46 16.11 -18.21 -1.62
C GLY A 46 17.31 -17.47 -1.03
N GLY A 47 17.09 -16.74 0.07
CA GLY A 47 18.12 -16.06 0.85
C GLY A 47 18.45 -14.63 0.40
N GLY A 48 17.95 -13.66 1.18
CA GLY A 48 18.52 -12.32 1.40
C GLY A 48 18.65 -11.37 0.20
N VAL A 49 18.05 -10.18 0.32
CA VAL A 49 18.70 -8.85 0.45
C VAL A 49 17.63 -7.80 0.10
N GLY A 50 17.16 -7.07 1.11
CA GLY A 50 16.51 -5.77 0.92
C GLY A 50 17.40 -4.71 1.54
N THR A 51 18.17 -3.98 0.73
CA THR A 51 19.02 -2.89 1.24
C THR A 51 18.15 -1.76 1.78
N GLN A 52 18.47 -1.39 3.02
CA GLN A 52 18.06 -0.20 3.76
C GLN A 52 17.92 1.03 2.83
N LEU A 53 16.75 1.67 2.84
CA LEU A 53 16.60 3.04 2.34
C LEU A 53 16.78 3.98 3.53
N ASP A 54 17.75 4.87 3.37
CA ASP A 54 18.27 5.77 4.38
C ASP A 54 17.19 6.52 5.18
N GLN A 55 17.52 6.66 6.46
CA GLN A 55 16.87 7.54 7.42
C GLN A 55 16.77 8.97 6.87
N LEU A 56 15.67 9.31 6.20
CA LEU A 56 15.22 10.70 6.17
C LEU A 56 14.59 11.01 7.52
N ASN A 57 15.45 11.54 8.40
CA ASN A 57 15.14 12.21 9.65
C ASN A 57 13.70 12.72 9.74
N GLN A 58 13.01 12.25 10.79
CA GLN A 58 11.70 12.65 11.28
C GLN A 58 11.38 14.14 11.01
N PRO A 59 10.53 14.49 10.01
CA PRO A 59 9.80 15.74 10.07
C PRO A 59 8.63 15.49 11.02
N THR A 60 8.53 16.28 12.08
CA THR A 60 7.38 16.30 13.01
C THR A 60 6.04 16.56 12.32
N ASP A 61 6.07 16.95 11.04
CA ASP A 61 4.92 17.14 10.18
C ASP A 61 4.74 15.91 9.28
N GLN A 62 3.92 14.96 9.74
CA GLN A 62 3.49 13.78 8.97
C GLN A 62 2.80 14.26 7.66
N ALA A 63 3.59 14.43 6.61
CA ALA A 63 3.20 15.07 5.36
C ALA A 63 3.88 14.41 4.16
N VAL A 64 3.22 14.44 3.01
CA VAL A 64 3.79 14.03 1.73
C VAL A 64 4.15 15.27 0.94
N LEU A 65 5.39 15.34 0.47
CA LEU A 65 5.91 16.43 -0.33
C LEU A 65 6.02 16.03 -1.80
N ARG A 66 5.68 16.95 -2.69
CA ARG A 66 6.00 16.88 -4.13
C ARG A 66 7.01 17.97 -4.44
N CYS A 67 8.20 17.58 -4.90
CA CYS A 67 9.30 18.48 -5.20
C CYS A 67 9.59 18.54 -6.70
N THR A 68 9.88 19.73 -7.22
CA THR A 68 10.38 19.92 -8.59
C THR A 68 11.91 19.91 -8.57
N LEU A 69 12.52 18.94 -9.26
CA LEU A 69 13.97 18.69 -9.25
C LEU A 69 14.82 19.91 -9.66
N ASN A 70 14.27 20.80 -10.49
CA ASN A 70 15.03 21.92 -11.06
C ASN A 70 14.98 23.20 -10.22
N ASP A 71 13.95 23.38 -9.38
CA ASP A 71 13.70 24.65 -8.67
C ASP A 71 13.87 24.57 -7.15
N LYS A 72 14.23 23.39 -6.61
CA LYS A 72 14.31 23.12 -5.15
C LYS A 72 13.03 23.49 -4.37
N ASN A 73 11.90 23.61 -5.06
CA ASN A 73 10.60 23.92 -4.46
C ASN A 73 9.83 22.63 -4.19
N CYS A 74 9.37 22.47 -2.95
CA CYS A 74 8.52 21.37 -2.52
C CYS A 74 7.18 21.90 -2.03
N THR A 75 6.10 21.21 -2.38
CA THR A 75 4.74 21.53 -1.94
C THR A 75 4.15 20.36 -1.18
N ILE A 76 3.36 20.65 -0.14
CA ILE A 76 2.60 19.63 0.59
C ILE A 76 1.45 19.16 -0.29
N VAL A 77 1.35 17.85 -0.50
CA VAL A 77 0.30 17.22 -1.31
C VAL A 77 -0.58 16.25 -0.51
N ALA A 78 -0.19 15.94 0.73
CA ALA A 78 -1.03 15.26 1.73
C ALA A 78 -0.54 15.57 3.15
N GLY A 79 -1.44 15.63 4.12
CA GLY A 79 -1.12 15.93 5.52
C GLY A 79 -0.69 17.38 5.75
N GLY A 80 0.34 17.58 6.57
CA GLY A 80 0.90 18.92 6.83
C GLY A 80 0.21 19.72 7.93
N ARG A 81 -0.67 19.09 8.72
CA ARG A 81 -1.34 19.68 9.90
C ARG A 81 -1.00 18.92 11.20
N GLY A 82 0.22 18.40 11.26
CA GLY A 82 0.72 17.56 12.35
C GLY A 82 0.24 16.11 12.27
N ARG A 83 0.68 15.30 13.25
CA ARG A 83 0.31 13.90 13.38
C ARG A 83 -1.11 13.76 13.94
N GLY A 84 -1.95 12.94 13.31
CA GLY A 84 -3.28 12.63 13.83
C GLY A 84 -4.19 11.90 12.85
N ALA A 85 -5.47 11.80 13.21
CA ALA A 85 -6.47 11.04 12.46
C ALA A 85 -7.45 11.91 11.65
N ALA A 86 -7.38 13.23 11.79
CA ALA A 86 -8.19 14.13 10.97
C ALA A 86 -7.83 13.97 9.48
N LEU A 87 -8.75 14.34 8.58
CA LEU A 87 -8.54 14.15 7.13
C LEU A 87 -7.52 15.12 6.53
N ASN A 88 -7.06 16.13 7.28
CA ASN A 88 -5.90 16.97 6.94
C ASN A 88 -4.60 16.52 7.62
N GLN A 89 -4.60 15.38 8.32
CA GLN A 89 -3.47 14.85 9.07
C GLN A 89 -3.13 13.43 8.61
N LEU A 90 -1.88 13.02 8.88
CA LEU A 90 -1.42 11.66 8.67
C LEU A 90 -0.87 11.09 9.99
N ASN A 91 -0.85 9.76 10.10
CA ASN A 91 -0.27 9.07 11.25
C ASN A 91 0.50 7.84 10.79
N ASN A 92 1.83 7.94 10.81
CA ASN A 92 2.78 6.93 10.33
C ASN A 92 2.45 6.49 8.89
N PRO A 93 2.52 7.38 7.88
CA PRO A 93 2.37 6.97 6.50
C PRO A 93 3.52 6.04 6.11
N THR A 94 3.19 4.95 5.42
CA THR A 94 4.14 3.87 5.06
C THR A 94 4.41 3.80 3.57
N TYR A 95 3.42 4.12 2.75
CA TYR A 95 3.52 4.02 1.29
C TYR A 95 2.73 5.10 0.59
N ILE A 96 3.20 5.47 -0.60
CA ILE A 96 2.56 6.46 -1.47
C ILE A 96 2.42 5.88 -2.88
N PHE A 97 1.25 6.08 -3.48
CA PHE A 97 1.03 5.88 -4.91
C PHE A 97 0.48 7.15 -5.54
N VAL A 98 0.89 7.44 -6.77
CA VAL A 98 0.41 8.60 -7.52
C VAL A 98 -0.21 8.11 -8.81
N ASP A 99 -1.50 8.41 -9.02
CA ASP A 99 -2.19 8.04 -10.27
C ASP A 99 -1.90 9.03 -11.41
N GLN A 100 -2.36 8.70 -12.62
CA GLN A 100 -2.19 9.53 -13.81
C GLN A 100 -2.86 10.91 -13.70
N GLN A 101 -3.88 11.05 -12.83
CA GLN A 101 -4.52 12.34 -12.54
C GLN A 101 -3.78 13.12 -11.45
N GLN A 102 -2.62 12.63 -11.02
CA GLN A 102 -1.78 13.17 -9.96
C GLN A 102 -2.43 13.17 -8.57
N ASN A 103 -3.45 12.33 -8.35
CA ASN A 103 -3.97 12.09 -7.02
C ASN A 103 -2.95 11.25 -6.23
N VAL A 104 -2.83 11.52 -4.94
CA VAL A 104 -1.89 10.86 -4.03
C VAL A 104 -2.66 9.92 -3.11
N TYR A 105 -2.30 8.65 -3.11
CA TYR A 105 -2.85 7.64 -2.20
C TYR A 105 -1.79 7.34 -1.14
N VAL A 106 -2.20 7.28 0.12
CA VAL A 106 -1.28 7.11 1.25
C VAL A 106 -1.77 5.96 2.13
N SER A 107 -0.94 4.94 2.33
CA SER A 107 -1.13 3.95 3.39
C SER A 107 -0.75 4.58 4.72
N GLU A 108 -1.68 4.62 5.68
CA GLU A 108 -1.46 5.18 7.01
C GLU A 108 -1.46 4.06 8.05
N ARG A 109 -0.26 3.58 8.41
CA ARG A 109 -0.07 2.49 9.37
C ARG A 109 -0.71 2.79 10.71
N GLY A 110 -0.54 4.02 11.21
CA GLY A 110 -1.03 4.43 12.53
C GLY A 110 -2.53 4.71 12.58
N ASN A 111 -3.16 5.02 11.44
CA ASN A 111 -4.61 5.23 11.34
C ASN A 111 -5.36 4.02 10.76
N HIS A 112 -4.65 2.96 10.38
CA HIS A 112 -5.22 1.73 9.81
C HIS A 112 -6.18 2.00 8.66
N ARG A 113 -5.71 2.81 7.70
CA ARG A 113 -6.50 3.25 6.56
C ARG A 113 -5.62 3.56 5.37
N VAL A 114 -6.26 3.71 4.21
CA VAL A 114 -5.69 4.37 3.04
C VAL A 114 -6.50 5.62 2.75
N THR A 115 -5.81 6.75 2.55
CA THR A 115 -6.43 7.99 2.10
C THR A 115 -6.03 8.36 0.68
N LYS A 116 -6.99 8.88 -0.09
CA LYS A 116 -6.76 9.51 -1.39
C LYS A 116 -6.82 11.03 -1.24
N TRP A 117 -5.87 11.71 -1.85
CA TRP A 117 -5.76 13.17 -1.90
C TRP A 117 -5.79 13.60 -3.35
N GLU A 118 -6.82 14.33 -3.73
CA GLU A 118 -6.90 14.88 -5.09
C GLU A 118 -5.86 15.99 -5.27
N LYS A 119 -5.44 16.24 -6.52
CA LYS A 119 -4.44 17.28 -6.79
C LYS A 119 -4.91 18.64 -6.26
N GLY A 120 -4.17 19.19 -5.30
CA GLY A 120 -4.48 20.48 -4.66
C GLY A 120 -5.51 20.40 -3.52
N ALA A 121 -5.97 19.19 -3.15
CA ALA A 121 -6.87 19.02 -2.03
C ALA A 121 -6.20 19.37 -0.69
N SER A 122 -6.97 19.98 0.21
CA SER A 122 -6.53 20.30 1.58
C SER A 122 -6.82 19.18 2.59
N HIS A 123 -7.61 18.18 2.20
CA HIS A 123 -8.01 17.03 3.01
C HIS A 123 -8.08 15.78 2.13
N GLY A 124 -7.75 14.63 2.71
CA GLY A 124 -7.91 13.32 2.08
C GLY A 124 -9.32 12.77 2.23
N THR A 125 -9.62 11.73 1.46
CA THR A 125 -10.81 10.89 1.58
C THR A 125 -10.38 9.48 1.91
N VAL A 126 -11.01 8.84 2.91
CA VAL A 126 -10.74 7.42 3.19
C VAL A 126 -11.29 6.57 2.06
N VAL A 127 -10.43 5.75 1.47
CA VAL A 127 -10.76 4.90 0.32
C VAL A 127 -10.60 3.40 0.59
N ALA A 128 -9.94 3.04 1.70
CA ALA A 128 -9.93 1.68 2.25
C ALA A 128 -9.66 1.73 3.77
N GLY A 129 -10.23 0.80 4.53
CA GLY A 129 -10.10 0.75 6.00
C GLY A 129 -10.80 1.92 6.71
N GLY A 130 -10.18 2.44 7.78
CA GLY A 130 -10.70 3.60 8.52
C GLY A 130 -11.77 3.28 9.57
N HIS A 131 -12.11 2.00 9.76
CA HIS A 131 -13.02 1.52 10.81
C HIS A 131 -12.28 0.95 12.02
N GLY A 132 -11.10 1.51 12.32
CA GLY A 132 -10.19 1.01 13.35
C GLY A 132 -9.37 -0.21 12.90
N GLN A 133 -8.46 -0.64 13.78
CA GLN A 133 -7.65 -1.82 13.57
C GLN A 133 -8.50 -3.09 13.67
N GLY A 134 -8.37 -4.01 12.72
CA GLY A 134 -8.99 -5.32 12.85
C GLY A 134 -8.98 -6.13 11.55
N LYS A 135 -9.69 -7.27 11.58
CA LYS A 135 -9.72 -8.28 10.50
C LYS A 135 -10.99 -8.25 9.66
N MET A 136 -11.98 -7.43 10.01
CA MET A 136 -13.21 -7.30 9.22
C MET A 136 -12.90 -6.83 7.81
N LEU A 137 -13.79 -7.09 6.85
CA LEU A 137 -13.61 -6.65 5.47
C LEU A 137 -13.73 -5.13 5.28
N THR A 138 -14.23 -4.41 6.29
CA THR A 138 -14.22 -2.94 6.35
C THR A 138 -12.95 -2.38 7.00
N GLN A 139 -12.09 -3.25 7.54
CA GLN A 139 -10.91 -2.87 8.31
C GLN A 139 -9.62 -3.32 7.61
N VAL A 140 -8.55 -2.61 7.91
CA VAL A 140 -7.17 -3.06 7.70
C VAL A 140 -6.42 -2.91 9.02
N SER A 141 -5.26 -3.52 9.13
CA SER A 141 -4.40 -3.48 10.30
C SER A 141 -2.96 -3.25 9.85
N GLN A 142 -2.48 -2.05 10.15
CA GLN A 142 -1.12 -1.59 9.81
C GLN A 142 -0.77 -1.82 8.34
N PRO A 143 -1.46 -1.15 7.39
CA PRO A 143 -1.16 -1.32 5.97
C PRO A 143 0.25 -0.76 5.64
N GLU A 144 1.05 -1.53 4.91
CA GLU A 144 2.43 -1.12 4.56
C GLU A 144 2.65 -0.85 3.08
N GLY A 145 1.79 -1.34 2.21
CA GLY A 145 1.86 -1.13 0.76
C GLY A 145 0.48 -0.95 0.14
N LEU A 146 0.42 -0.29 -1.02
CA LEU A 146 -0.79 -0.21 -1.83
C LEU A 146 -0.47 -0.08 -3.32
N PHE A 147 -1.46 -0.41 -4.14
CA PHE A 147 -1.50 -0.14 -5.57
C PHE A 147 -2.91 0.29 -5.99
N VAL A 148 -3.01 1.11 -7.04
CA VAL A 148 -4.31 1.50 -7.61
C VAL A 148 -4.26 1.24 -9.11
N ASP A 149 -5.16 0.40 -9.59
CA ASP A 149 -5.25 0.11 -11.02
C ASP A 149 -5.95 1.24 -11.80
N THR A 150 -5.93 1.13 -13.12
CA THR A 150 -6.57 2.11 -14.03
C THR A 150 -8.09 2.24 -13.85
N SER A 151 -8.76 1.24 -13.28
CA SER A 151 -10.19 1.31 -12.92
C SER A 151 -10.45 2.10 -11.63
N GLY A 152 -9.40 2.38 -10.86
CA GLY A 152 -9.47 2.98 -9.53
C GLY A 152 -9.76 1.95 -8.43
N THR A 153 -9.51 0.67 -8.68
CA THR A 153 -9.55 -0.37 -7.66
C THR A 153 -8.24 -0.34 -6.89
N ILE A 154 -8.35 -0.40 -5.56
CA ILE A 154 -7.22 -0.26 -4.64
C ILE A 154 -6.89 -1.63 -4.08
N TYR A 155 -5.62 -2.00 -4.13
CA TYR A 155 -5.08 -3.20 -3.53
C TYR A 155 -4.24 -2.77 -2.34
N VAL A 156 -4.60 -3.24 -1.15
CA VAL A 156 -3.93 -2.87 0.10
C VAL A 156 -3.24 -4.08 0.66
N VAL A 157 -1.97 -3.90 0.98
CA VAL A 157 -1.19 -4.87 1.75
C VAL A 157 -1.54 -4.66 3.22
N ASP A 158 -2.38 -5.54 3.74
CA ASP A 158 -2.88 -5.51 5.12
C ASP A 158 -1.95 -6.36 6.00
N SER A 159 -0.73 -5.84 6.19
CA SER A 159 0.45 -6.61 6.59
C SER A 159 0.28 -7.34 7.92
N TRP A 160 -0.34 -6.70 8.92
CA TRP A 160 -0.55 -7.34 10.24
C TRP A 160 -1.68 -8.38 10.25
N ASN A 161 -2.51 -8.38 9.22
CA ASN A 161 -3.46 -9.45 8.97
C ASN A 161 -2.94 -10.49 7.97
N HIS A 162 -1.71 -10.32 7.49
CA HIS A 162 -1.04 -11.24 6.57
C HIS A 162 -1.88 -11.56 5.33
N ARG A 163 -2.42 -10.52 4.72
CA ARG A 163 -3.32 -10.63 3.57
C ARG A 163 -3.19 -9.45 2.62
N VAL A 164 -3.58 -9.65 1.38
CA VAL A 164 -3.84 -8.57 0.42
C VAL A 164 -5.35 -8.48 0.21
N ILE A 165 -5.87 -7.27 0.30
CA ILE A 165 -7.29 -6.98 0.21
C ILE A 165 -7.56 -5.97 -0.90
N ARG A 166 -8.52 -6.32 -1.77
CA ARG A 166 -8.94 -5.51 -2.91
C ARG A 166 -10.19 -4.71 -2.57
N TRP A 167 -10.16 -3.40 -2.84
CA TRP A 167 -11.27 -2.46 -2.72
C TRP A 167 -11.60 -1.88 -4.10
N PRO A 168 -12.65 -2.37 -4.77
CA PRO A 168 -13.18 -1.70 -5.95
C PRO A 168 -13.56 -0.26 -5.65
N LYS A 169 -13.50 0.60 -6.67
CA LYS A 169 -13.87 2.02 -6.54
C LYS A 169 -15.26 2.17 -5.88
N LYS A 170 -15.34 2.97 -4.81
CA LYS A 170 -16.54 3.21 -3.99
C LYS A 170 -17.10 2.00 -3.23
N ALA A 171 -16.38 0.88 -3.16
CA ALA A 171 -16.79 -0.26 -2.34
C ALA A 171 -16.77 0.10 -0.85
N LYS A 172 -17.78 -0.38 -0.10
CA LYS A 172 -17.87 -0.17 1.36
C LYS A 172 -16.97 -1.12 2.16
N GLN A 173 -16.55 -2.22 1.55
CA GLN A 173 -15.70 -3.24 2.15
C GLN A 173 -14.83 -3.88 1.07
N GLY A 174 -13.70 -4.43 1.48
CA GLY A 174 -12.77 -5.11 0.60
C GLY A 174 -13.10 -6.58 0.44
N THR A 175 -12.34 -7.24 -0.43
CA THR A 175 -12.34 -8.69 -0.61
C THR A 175 -10.91 -9.19 -0.50
N VAL A 176 -10.67 -10.19 0.35
CA VAL A 176 -9.35 -10.81 0.46
C VAL A 176 -9.05 -11.55 -0.84
N ILE A 177 -7.93 -11.22 -1.47
CA ILE A 177 -7.49 -11.84 -2.72
C ILE A 177 -6.25 -12.73 -2.53
N ALA A 178 -5.44 -12.47 -1.49
CA ALA A 178 -4.30 -13.33 -1.14
C ALA A 178 -4.11 -13.38 0.37
N GLY A 179 -3.58 -14.49 0.88
CA GLY A 179 -3.33 -14.70 2.31
C GLY A 179 -4.61 -14.72 3.14
N GLY A 180 -4.51 -14.32 4.41
CA GLY A 180 -5.62 -14.31 5.36
C GLY A 180 -5.91 -15.66 6.04
N ASN A 181 -5.16 -16.71 5.69
CA ASN A 181 -5.24 -18.05 6.29
C ASN A 181 -4.20 -18.26 7.41
N GLY A 182 -3.92 -17.19 8.14
CA GLY A 182 -2.85 -17.14 9.14
C GLY A 182 -1.49 -16.78 8.56
N GLN A 183 -0.56 -16.43 9.46
CA GLN A 183 0.84 -16.17 9.13
C GLN A 183 1.51 -17.50 8.75
N GLY A 184 2.26 -17.51 7.65
CA GLY A 184 3.05 -18.69 7.29
C GLY A 184 3.60 -18.65 5.88
N ASN A 185 4.13 -19.79 5.44
CA ASN A 185 4.84 -19.95 4.16
C ASN A 185 4.11 -20.87 3.16
N ARG A 186 2.94 -21.40 3.52
CA ARG A 186 2.08 -22.18 2.60
C ARG A 186 1.65 -21.32 1.42
N SER A 187 1.20 -21.95 0.34
CA SER A 187 0.79 -21.28 -0.90
C SER A 187 -0.42 -20.35 -0.73
N ASP A 188 -1.19 -20.52 0.34
CA ASP A 188 -2.36 -19.73 0.70
C ASP A 188 -2.13 -18.82 1.93
N GLN A 189 -0.89 -18.73 2.41
CA GLN A 189 -0.46 -17.91 3.55
C GLN A 189 0.55 -16.86 3.12
N LEU A 190 0.53 -15.72 3.81
CA LEU A 190 1.54 -14.66 3.70
C LEU A 190 2.16 -14.42 5.09
N ASN A 191 3.30 -13.76 5.14
CA ASN A 191 3.95 -13.42 6.41
C ASN A 191 4.45 -11.98 6.36
N SER A 192 3.61 -11.07 6.87
CA SER A 192 3.86 -9.62 6.82
C SER A 192 4.28 -9.19 5.41
N PRO A 193 3.42 -9.44 4.41
CA PRO A 193 3.66 -8.97 3.04
C PRO A 193 3.68 -7.44 2.98
#